data_AF-A0A8W8K6W8-F1
#
_entry.id   AF-A0A8W8K6W8-F1
#
_cell.length_a   1.000
_cell.length_b   1.000
_cell.length_c   1.000
_cell.angle_alpha   90.00
_cell.angle_beta   90.00
_cell.angle_gamma   90.00
#
_symmetry.space_group_name_H-M   'P 1'
#
loop_
_entity.id
_entity.type
_entity.pdbx_description
1 polymer ?
#
loop_
_entity_poly.entity_id
_entity_poly.type
_entity_poly.pdbx_seq_one_letter_code
_entity_poly.pdbx_strand_id
1 'polypeptide(L)'
;NWEHGFFSYTAVGATNVGSIKIYCDQEVMTNVKHHPDTRYTPGVYFDKDFRENPIHVEKGEMFGEFNLGSTVVLIFEAPENFKFNVNNDQKVRMGEPMGTCKTS
;
A
#
# COMPACT_ATOMS: atom_id res chain seq x y z
N ASN A 1 4.01 11.82 7.18
CA ASN A 1 5.01 12.24 6.20
C ASN A 1 6.27 11.41 6.36
N TRP A 2 6.82 10.86 5.28
CA TRP A 2 8.11 10.19 5.29
C TRP A 2 9.21 11.25 5.29
N GLU A 3 10.14 11.17 6.25
CA GLU A 3 11.12 12.25 6.48
C GLU A 3 12.28 12.26 5.49
N HIS A 4 12.50 11.14 4.80
CA HIS A 4 13.65 10.97 3.91
C HIS A 4 13.31 11.22 2.43
N GLY A 5 12.15 11.83 2.15
CA GLY A 5 11.75 12.28 0.81
C GLY A 5 10.57 11.50 0.23
N PHE A 6 10.72 10.95 -0.98
CA PHE A 6 9.65 10.24 -1.68
C PHE A 6 9.28 8.92 -1.00
N PHE A 7 7.98 8.62 -0.95
CA PHE A 7 7.43 7.35 -0.51
C PHE A 7 6.19 7.01 -1.35
N SER A 8 6.11 5.77 -1.81
CA SER A 8 4.97 5.20 -2.52
C SER A 8 4.66 3.81 -1.98
N TYR A 9 3.40 3.62 -1.61
CA TYR A 9 2.80 2.35 -1.25
C TYR A 9 1.82 1.98 -2.36
N THR A 10 2.06 0.84 -3.01
CA THR A 10 1.18 0.33 -4.07
C THR A 10 0.62 -1.03 -3.69
N ALA A 11 -0.69 -1.08 -3.45
CA ALA A 11 -1.42 -2.31 -3.20
C ALA A 11 -1.90 -2.93 -4.52
N VAL A 12 -1.49 -4.16 -4.80
CA VAL A 12 -1.83 -4.91 -6.02
C VAL A 12 -2.68 -6.12 -5.63
N GLY A 13 -3.93 -6.15 -6.09
CA GLY A 13 -4.85 -7.27 -5.85
C GLY A 13 -4.77 -8.31 -6.96
N ALA A 14 -4.89 -9.60 -6.64
CA ALA A 14 -5.09 -10.64 -7.64
C ALA A 14 -6.50 -10.59 -8.24
N THR A 15 -6.58 -10.82 -9.55
CA THR A 15 -7.83 -10.85 -10.32
C THR A 15 -8.81 -11.87 -9.73
N ASN A 16 -10.06 -11.45 -9.52
CA ASN A 16 -11.22 -12.26 -9.08
C ASN A 16 -11.22 -12.78 -7.63
N VAL A 17 -10.16 -12.59 -6.85
CA VAL A 17 -10.12 -13.06 -5.44
C VAL A 17 -9.56 -12.05 -4.45
N GLY A 18 -8.78 -11.06 -4.89
CA GLY A 18 -8.17 -10.07 -4.00
C GLY A 18 -9.01 -8.81 -3.90
N SER A 19 -9.88 -8.72 -2.90
CA SER A 19 -10.39 -7.42 -2.48
C SER A 19 -9.38 -6.75 -1.54
N ILE A 20 -8.99 -5.54 -1.92
CA ILE A 20 -8.24 -4.56 -1.14
C ILE A 20 -9.26 -3.66 -0.45
N LYS A 21 -9.15 -3.47 0.86
CA LYS A 21 -9.85 -2.42 1.58
C LYS A 21 -8.83 -1.43 2.13
N ILE A 22 -9.07 -0.15 1.88
CA ILE A 22 -8.28 0.95 2.46
C ILE A 22 -9.19 1.62 3.48
N TYR A 23 -8.83 1.61 4.76
CA TYR A 23 -9.77 2.00 5.81
C TYR A 23 -10.10 3.49 5.80
N CYS A 24 -9.16 4.32 5.33
CA CYS A 24 -9.36 5.75 5.15
C CYS A 24 -10.08 6.12 3.84
N ASP A 25 -10.29 5.17 2.93
CA ASP A 25 -11.01 5.39 1.68
C ASP A 25 -11.96 4.23 1.37
N GLN A 26 -13.17 4.33 1.94
CA GLN A 26 -14.21 3.31 1.79
C GLN A 26 -14.80 3.24 0.38
N GLU A 27 -14.49 4.21 -0.49
CA GLU A 27 -14.92 4.23 -1.89
C GLU A 27 -14.07 3.31 -2.77
N VAL A 28 -12.88 2.91 -2.30
CA VAL A 28 -12.02 1.94 -3.00
C VAL A 28 -12.68 0.57 -2.94
N MET A 29 -13.49 0.29 -3.95
CA MET A 29 -14.08 -1.02 -4.17
C MET A 29 -13.32 -1.76 -5.26
N THR A 30 -12.58 -2.78 -4.84
CA THR A 30 -11.89 -3.71 -5.76
C THR A 30 -12.71 -4.99 -5.90
N ASN A 31 -12.52 -5.73 -7.01
CA ASN A 31 -13.21 -6.99 -7.27
C ASN A 31 -14.75 -6.90 -7.24
N VAL A 32 -15.32 -5.78 -7.69
CA VAL A 32 -16.77 -5.62 -7.85
C VAL A 32 -17.28 -6.46 -9.02
N LYS A 33 -18.33 -7.27 -8.79
CA LYS A 33 -19.05 -7.95 -9.88
C LYS A 33 -19.53 -6.89 -10.85
N HIS A 34 -19.18 -7.05 -12.12
CA HIS A 34 -19.52 -6.19 -13.27
C HIS A 34 -20.79 -5.35 -13.05
N HIS A 35 -20.61 -4.05 -12.75
CA HIS A 35 -21.68 -3.08 -12.93
C HIS A 35 -21.81 -2.85 -14.45
N PRO A 36 -23.01 -2.74 -15.02
CA PRO A 36 -23.17 -2.57 -16.48
C PRO A 36 -22.44 -1.32 -17.05
N ASP A 37 -22.17 -0.32 -16.20
CA ASP A 37 -21.37 0.87 -16.51
C ASP A 37 -19.85 0.68 -16.37
N THR A 38 -19.38 -0.39 -15.74
CA THR A 38 -17.94 -0.68 -15.57
C THR A 38 -17.48 -1.78 -16.52
N ARG A 39 -17.89 -1.68 -17.81
CA ARG A 39 -17.09 -2.33 -18.85
C ARG A 39 -15.68 -1.80 -18.68
N TYR A 40 -14.76 -2.68 -18.33
CA TYR A 40 -13.33 -2.42 -18.14
C TYR A 40 -12.82 -1.78 -19.44
N THR A 41 -12.95 -0.46 -19.54
CA THR A 41 -12.60 0.29 -20.74
C THR A 41 -11.10 0.51 -20.61
N PRO A 42 -10.27 -0.08 -21.50
CA PRO A 42 -8.83 0.09 -21.40
C PRO A 42 -8.48 1.58 -21.30
N GLY A 43 -7.72 1.97 -20.28
CA GLY A 43 -7.32 3.36 -20.04
C GLY A 43 -8.15 4.14 -19.02
N VAL A 44 -9.17 3.54 -18.39
CA VAL A 44 -9.88 4.19 -17.26
C VAL A 44 -9.13 3.93 -15.96
N TYR A 45 -8.82 5.01 -15.22
CA TYR A 45 -8.32 4.97 -13.86
C TYR A 45 -9.14 5.92 -12.99
N PHE A 46 -9.23 5.60 -11.69
CA PHE A 46 -9.83 6.47 -10.69
C PHE A 46 -8.69 7.05 -9.86
N ASP A 47 -8.71 8.37 -9.69
CA ASP A 47 -7.72 9.11 -8.91
C ASP A 47 -8.45 9.94 -7.86
N LYS A 48 -7.89 9.94 -6.64
CA LYS A 48 -8.42 10.69 -5.50
C LYS A 48 -7.26 11.36 -4.80
N ASP A 49 -7.36 12.69 -4.73
CA ASP A 49 -6.33 13.54 -4.20
C ASP A 49 -6.68 14.03 -2.81
N PHE A 50 -5.82 13.72 -1.84
CA PHE A 50 -5.99 14.07 -0.44
C PHE A 50 -5.10 15.25 0.00
N ARG A 51 -4.57 16.05 -0.93
CA ARG A 51 -3.72 17.22 -0.60
C ARG A 51 -4.44 18.28 0.24
N GLU A 52 -5.74 18.50 0.02
CA GLU A 52 -6.53 19.48 0.78
C GLU A 52 -6.90 18.98 2.19
N ASN A 53 -7.18 17.68 2.32
CA ASN A 53 -7.51 17.03 3.60
C ASN A 53 -6.65 15.78 3.78
N PRO A 54 -5.40 15.94 4.28
CA PRO A 54 -4.46 14.83 4.41
C PRO A 54 -4.96 13.75 5.37
N ILE A 55 -4.77 12.49 4.97
CA ILE A 55 -5.00 11.35 5.86
C ILE A 55 -3.74 11.14 6.71
N HIS A 56 -3.91 11.13 8.02
CA HIS A 56 -2.84 10.85 8.98
C HIS A 56 -2.85 9.37 9.34
N VAL A 57 -1.69 8.72 9.25
CA VAL A 57 -1.48 7.31 9.60
C VAL A 57 -0.24 7.23 10.47
N GLU A 58 -0.38 6.66 11.65
CA GLU A 58 0.70 6.44 12.61
C GLU A 58 1.56 5.23 12.22
N LYS A 59 2.81 5.19 12.67
CA LYS A 59 3.70 4.05 12.41
C LYS A 59 3.13 2.79 13.08
N GLY A 60 2.86 1.77 12.26
CA GLY A 60 2.29 0.49 12.74
C GLY A 60 0.76 0.49 12.81
N GLU A 61 0.11 1.60 12.46
CA GLU A 61 -1.34 1.65 12.31
C GLU A 61 -1.78 0.82 11.08
N MET A 62 -2.93 0.17 11.20
CA MET A 62 -3.49 -0.58 10.09
C MET A 62 -4.05 0.38 9.04
N PHE A 63 -3.45 0.40 7.86
CA PHE A 63 -3.91 1.22 6.74
C PHE A 63 -4.98 0.55 5.89
N GLY A 64 -4.89 -0.77 5.75
CA GLY A 64 -5.78 -1.56 4.93
C GLY A 64 -5.50 -3.04 5.03
N GLU A 65 -6.34 -3.83 4.36
CA GLU A 65 -6.27 -5.29 4.35
C GLU A 65 -6.44 -5.86 2.95
N PHE A 66 -5.88 -7.05 2.76
CA PHE A 66 -6.12 -7.88 1.59
C PHE A 66 -6.85 -9.15 2.02
N ASN A 67 -7.87 -9.54 1.26
CA ASN A 67 -8.66 -10.72 1.60
C ASN A 67 -8.08 -12.03 1.01
N LEU A 68 -7.42 -12.01 -0.16
CA LEU A 68 -6.73 -13.19 -0.73
C LEU A 68 -5.71 -12.80 -1.81
N GLY A 69 -4.51 -13.40 -1.78
CA GLY A 69 -3.51 -13.36 -2.86
C GLY A 69 -3.19 -11.95 -3.35
N SER A 70 -2.32 -11.23 -2.65
CA SER A 70 -2.00 -9.84 -2.98
C SER A 70 -0.51 -9.56 -2.89
N THR A 71 -0.11 -8.45 -3.48
CA THR A 71 1.26 -7.96 -3.45
C THR A 71 1.26 -6.51 -3.01
N VAL A 72 2.16 -6.15 -2.10
CA VAL A 72 2.47 -4.76 -1.80
C VAL A 72 3.81 -4.45 -2.44
N VAL A 73 3.88 -3.34 -3.17
CA VAL A 73 5.13 -2.76 -3.67
C VAL A 73 5.40 -1.48 -2.88
N LEU A 74 6.59 -1.40 -2.28
CA LEU A 74 7.06 -0.23 -1.55
C LEU A 74 8.21 0.40 -2.31
N ILE A 75 8.14 1.70 -2.55
CA ILE A 75 9.21 2.50 -3.16
C ILE A 75 9.44 3.69 -2.25
N PHE A 76 10.64 3.87 -1.72
CA PHE A 76 10.94 4.97 -0.81
C PHE A 76 12.40 5.39 -0.91
N GLU A 77 12.65 6.67 -0.63
CA GLU A 77 14.00 7.19 -0.46
C GLU A 77 14.49 6.85 0.95
N ALA A 78 15.63 6.19 1.05
CA ALA A 78 16.19 5.76 2.32
C ALA A 78 17.44 6.59 2.67
N PRO A 79 17.71 6.85 3.96
CA PRO A 79 18.98 7.47 4.35
C PRO A 79 20.16 6.57 4.00
N GLU A 80 21.35 7.15 3.81
CA GLU A 80 22.55 6.44 3.33
C GLU A 80 22.95 5.23 4.19
N ASN A 81 22.60 5.25 5.47
CA ASN A 81 22.90 4.21 6.46
C ASN A 81 21.78 3.17 6.63
N PHE A 82 20.73 3.20 5.80
CA PHE A 82 19.63 2.25 5.87
C PHE A 82 20.08 0.84 5.45
N LYS A 83 19.68 -0.17 6.22
CA LYS A 83 19.88 -1.57 5.88
C LYS A 83 18.59 -2.35 6.05
N PHE A 84 18.24 -3.14 5.04
CA PHE A 84 17.19 -4.14 5.17
C PHE A 84 17.64 -5.25 6.12
N ASN A 85 16.72 -5.67 6.99
CA ASN A 85 16.89 -6.79 7.92
C ASN A 85 15.97 -7.95 7.56
N VAL A 86 15.65 -8.08 6.26
CA VAL A 86 14.80 -9.12 5.70
C VAL A 86 15.50 -9.81 4.54
N ASN A 87 15.23 -11.10 4.38
CA ASN A 87 15.72 -11.89 3.26
C ASN A 87 14.60 -12.16 2.25
N ASN A 88 14.97 -12.53 1.02
CA ASN A 88 14.02 -13.03 0.04
C ASN A 88 13.25 -14.24 0.63
N ASP A 89 11.95 -14.33 0.30
CA ASP A 89 11.02 -15.36 0.78
C ASP A 89 10.80 -15.41 2.31
N GLN A 90 11.33 -14.44 3.06
CA GLN A 90 11.10 -14.33 4.50
C GLN A 90 9.63 -13.98 4.78
N LYS A 91 8.99 -14.79 5.62
CA LYS A 91 7.70 -14.43 6.21
C LYS A 91 7.92 -13.34 7.26
N VAL A 92 7.24 -12.21 7.09
CA VAL A 92 7.25 -11.08 8.03
C VAL A 92 5.95 -11.02 8.83
N ARG A 93 6.01 -10.48 10.06
CA ARG A 93 4.85 -10.24 10.91
C ARG A 93 4.44 -8.77 10.89
N MET A 94 3.19 -8.50 11.25
CA MET A 94 2.73 -7.12 11.46
C MET A 94 3.54 -6.47 12.57
N GLY A 95 4.04 -5.26 12.32
CA GLY A 95 4.92 -4.53 13.24
C GLY A 95 6.38 -4.97 13.24
N GLU A 96 6.75 -6.01 12.47
CA GLU A 96 8.14 -6.43 12.35
C GLU A 96 8.94 -5.40 11.52
N PRO A 97 10.05 -4.87 12.06
CA PRO A 97 10.87 -3.91 11.33
C PRO A 97 11.58 -4.58 10.15
N MET A 98 11.34 -4.08 8.93
CA MET A 98 12.00 -4.61 7.73
C MET A 98 13.40 -4.04 7.49
N GLY A 99 13.81 -3.03 8.25
CA GLY A 99 15.13 -2.42 8.15
C GLY A 99 15.40 -1.46 9.30
N THR A 100 16.65 -1.04 9.42
CA THR A 100 17.11 -0.10 10.45
C THR A 100 18.06 0.92 9.86
N CYS A 101 18.03 2.12 10.44
CA CYS A 101 19.05 3.14 10.24
C CYS A 101 19.93 3.12 11.49
N LYS A 102 21.25 3.06 11.35
CA LYS A 102 22.15 3.19 12.51
C LYS A 102 22.16 4.64 12.96
N THR A 103 21.56 4.94 14.09
CA THR A 103 21.78 6.22 14.76
C THR A 103 23.25 6.29 15.17
N SER A 104 23.95 7.33 14.71
CA SER A 104 25.29 7.69 15.18
C SER A 104 25.26 8.09 16.65
#